data_AF-A0A804N2M3-F1
#
_entry.id   AF-A0A804N2M3-F1
#
_cell.length_a   1.000
_cell.length_b   1.000
_cell.length_c   1.000
_cell.angle_alpha   90.00
_cell.angle_beta   90.00
_cell.angle_gamma   90.00
#
_symmetry.space_group_name_H-M   'P 1'
#
loop_
_entity.id
_entity.type
_entity.pdbx_description
1 polymer ?
#
loop_
_entity_poly.entity_id
_entity_poly.type
_entity_poly.pdbx_seq_one_letter_code
_entity_poly.pdbx_strand_id
1 'polypeptide(L)'
;MDPEIDRQISEHVARMHRYCTDDGGARSLDKEGYAEEDDGDANAAIFVKYDRMLHGQDRRRGKKSKQDRLTLKFLKKYIHYAKNLIQPRLTDE
;
A
#
# COMPACT_ATOMS: atom_id res chain seq x y z
N MET A 1 24.84 -12.09 7.90
CA MET A 1 23.38 -12.27 7.83
C MET A 1 22.80 -11.80 9.14
N ASP A 2 21.85 -10.87 9.11
CA ASP A 2 21.19 -10.37 10.31
C ASP A 2 19.92 -11.22 10.55
N PRO A 3 19.90 -12.04 11.62
CA PRO A 3 18.79 -12.96 11.88
C PRO A 3 17.45 -12.25 12.10
N GLU A 4 17.45 -10.99 12.54
CA GLU A 4 16.21 -10.23 12.72
C GLU A 4 15.62 -9.76 11.39
N ILE A 5 16.47 -9.36 10.43
CA ILE A 5 16.05 -9.02 9.07
C ILE A 5 15.47 -10.27 8.39
N ASP A 6 16.16 -11.41 8.49
CA ASP A 6 15.73 -12.66 7.85
C ASP A 6 14.35 -13.11 8.38
N ARG A 7 14.10 -12.94 9.69
CA ARG A 7 12.79 -13.20 10.32
C ARG A 7 11.71 -12.25 9.80
N GLN A 8 12.01 -10.95 9.69
CA GLN A 8 11.07 -9.95 9.19
C GLN A 8 10.67 -10.22 7.74
N ILE A 9 11.63 -10.58 6.89
CA ILE A 9 11.38 -10.92 5.48
C ILE A 9 10.54 -12.19 5.39
N SER A 10 10.94 -13.25 6.13
CA SER A 10 10.22 -14.53 6.11
C SER A 10 8.77 -14.39 6.58
N GLU A 11 8.51 -13.63 7.65
CA GLU A 11 7.16 -13.31 8.12
C GLU A 11 6.36 -12.48 7.11
N HIS A 12 7.00 -11.57 6.38
CA HIS A 12 6.34 -10.79 5.34
C HIS A 12 5.94 -11.66 4.15
N VAL A 13 6.87 -12.45 3.62
CA VAL A 13 6.64 -13.35 2.48
C VAL A 13 5.55 -14.37 2.80
N ALA A 14 5.59 -14.98 3.99
CA ALA A 14 4.55 -15.91 4.44
C ALA A 14 3.15 -15.26 4.52
N ARG A 15 3.06 -13.97 4.88
CA ARG A 15 1.79 -13.23 4.86
C ARG A 15 1.31 -12.98 3.44
N MET A 16 2.21 -12.59 2.54
CA MET A 16 1.86 -12.36 1.12
C MET A 16 1.37 -13.65 0.44
N HIS A 17 1.96 -14.80 0.75
CA HIS A 17 1.50 -16.09 0.22
C HIS A 17 0.11 -16.52 0.72
N ARG A 18 -0.30 -16.05 1.90
CA ARG A 18 -1.62 -16.37 2.48
C ARG A 18 -2.69 -15.32 2.15
N TYR A 19 -2.28 -14.15 1.70
CA TYR A 19 -3.21 -13.09 1.32
C TYR A 19 -3.97 -13.52 0.07
N CYS A 20 -5.30 -13.49 0.14
CA CYS A 20 -6.21 -13.70 -0.97
C CYS A 20 -7.18 -12.51 -0.97
N THR A 21 -7.49 -11.99 -2.15
CA THR A 21 -8.49 -10.93 -2.28
C THR A 21 -9.87 -11.50 -1.92
N ASP A 22 -10.72 -10.71 -1.24
CA ASP A 22 -12.05 -11.11 -0.75
C ASP A 22 -13.01 -11.62 -1.86
N ASP A 23 -12.63 -11.50 -3.15
CA ASP A 23 -13.39 -11.96 -4.31
C ASP A 23 -13.32 -13.48 -4.59
N GLY A 24 -12.93 -14.31 -3.61
CA GLY A 24 -13.04 -15.78 -3.75
C GLY A 24 -12.18 -16.38 -4.87
N GLY A 25 -11.06 -15.74 -5.20
CA GLY A 25 -10.24 -16.00 -6.39
C GLY A 25 -9.38 -17.27 -6.36
N ALA A 26 -9.94 -18.41 -5.97
CA ALA A 26 -9.25 -19.71 -5.98
C ALA A 26 -8.66 -20.12 -7.35
N ARG A 27 -8.80 -19.36 -8.44
CA ARG A 27 -8.55 -19.84 -9.80
C ARG A 27 -8.12 -18.82 -10.88
N SER A 28 -7.65 -17.62 -10.55
CA SER A 28 -7.22 -16.66 -11.60
C SER A 28 -5.72 -16.38 -11.56
N LEU A 29 -4.92 -17.43 -11.75
CA LEU A 29 -3.51 -17.31 -12.15
C LEU A 29 -3.34 -16.81 -13.60
N ASP A 30 -4.45 -16.51 -14.29
CA ASP A 30 -4.48 -16.08 -15.70
C ASP A 30 -5.00 -14.64 -15.90
N LYS A 31 -5.25 -13.85 -14.84
CA LYS A 31 -5.53 -12.41 -15.00
C LYS A 31 -4.22 -11.61 -14.97
N GLU A 32 -3.41 -11.86 -16.00
CA GLU A 32 -2.49 -10.89 -16.58
C GLU A 32 -3.33 -9.77 -17.21
N GLY A 33 -4.02 -9.02 -16.36
CA GLY A 33 -4.92 -7.96 -16.74
C GLY A 33 -4.57 -6.76 -15.90
N TYR A 34 -3.80 -5.85 -16.48
CA TYR A 34 -3.84 -4.45 -16.12
C TYR A 34 -5.31 -4.03 -16.12
N ALA A 35 -5.99 -4.20 -14.99
CA ALA A 35 -7.26 -3.55 -14.77
C ALA A 35 -6.90 -2.06 -14.69
N GLU A 36 -6.99 -1.39 -15.83
CA GLU A 36 -7.30 0.03 -15.89
C GLU A 36 -8.60 0.20 -15.09
N GLU A 37 -8.47 0.29 -13.77
CA GLU A 37 -9.58 0.63 -12.90
C GLU A 37 -9.84 2.12 -13.09
N ASP A 38 -10.58 2.39 -14.17
CA ASP A 38 -11.52 3.49 -14.38
C ASP A 38 -11.07 4.84 -13.80
N ASP A 39 -10.55 5.68 -14.69
CA ASP A 39 -10.03 7.03 -14.44
C ASP A 39 -11.16 8.05 -14.18
N GLY A 40 -12.21 7.63 -13.44
CA GLY A 40 -13.49 8.33 -13.34
C GLY A 40 -14.00 8.64 -11.94
N ASP A 41 -13.56 7.94 -10.89
CA ASP A 41 -14.15 8.16 -9.55
C ASP A 41 -13.38 9.20 -8.74
N ALA A 42 -13.94 10.42 -8.68
CA ALA A 42 -13.50 11.48 -7.78
C ALA A 42 -13.60 11.06 -6.29
N ASN A 43 -14.37 10.02 -5.98
CA ASN A 43 -14.61 9.52 -4.62
C ASN A 43 -13.82 8.26 -4.27
N ALA A 44 -12.82 7.88 -5.08
CA ALA A 44 -11.99 6.71 -4.80
C ALA A 44 -11.38 6.80 -3.39
N ALA A 45 -11.52 5.72 -2.61
CA ALA A 45 -11.04 5.66 -1.23
C ALA A 45 -9.53 5.98 -1.15
N ILE A 46 -9.19 7.03 -0.40
CA ILE A 46 -7.80 7.49 -0.19
C ILE A 46 -6.99 6.44 0.57
N PHE A 47 -7.64 5.74 1.50
CA PHE A 47 -7.02 4.77 2.38
C PHE A 47 -7.39 3.34 2.00
N VAL A 48 -6.39 2.47 2.05
CA VAL A 48 -6.54 1.02 1.92
C VAL A 48 -7.18 0.47 3.19
N LYS A 49 -8.27 -0.28 3.03
CA LYS A 49 -8.93 -0.99 4.13
C LYS A 49 -7.93 -1.87 4.88
N TYR A 50 -7.98 -1.85 6.20
CA TYR A 50 -7.04 -2.64 7.00
C TYR A 50 -7.28 -4.15 6.81
N ASP A 51 -6.27 -4.86 6.29
CA ASP A 51 -6.18 -6.31 6.34
C ASP A 51 -4.96 -6.71 7.18
N ARG A 52 -5.19 -7.54 8.20
CA ARG A 52 -4.15 -8.08 9.09
C ARG A 52 -3.06 -8.84 8.31
N MET A 53 -3.41 -9.52 7.23
CA MET A 53 -2.46 -10.29 6.42
C MET A 53 -1.55 -9.33 5.66
N LEU A 54 -2.12 -8.38 4.93
CA LEU A 54 -1.37 -7.40 4.16
C LEU A 54 -0.57 -6.42 5.04
N HIS A 55 -1.13 -6.04 6.20
CA HIS A 55 -0.60 -4.95 7.01
C HIS A 55 0.28 -5.40 8.18
N GLY A 56 0.18 -6.68 8.57
CA GLY A 56 0.95 -7.24 9.67
C GLY A 56 0.47 -6.76 11.04
N GLN A 57 1.02 -7.34 12.09
CA GLN A 57 0.87 -6.81 13.43
C GLN A 57 1.83 -5.63 13.58
N ASP A 58 1.26 -4.45 13.84
CA ASP A 58 2.03 -3.24 14.04
C ASP A 58 2.95 -3.43 15.25
N ARG A 59 4.25 -3.62 14.98
CA ARG A 59 5.26 -3.91 16.01
C ARG A 59 5.46 -2.71 16.95
N ARG A 60 4.88 -1.55 16.65
CA ARG A 60 4.87 -0.39 17.55
C ARG A 60 3.71 -0.48 18.55
N ARG A 61 3.83 -1.45 19.46
CA ARG A 61 3.02 -1.56 20.68
C ARG A 61 3.16 -0.27 21.51
N GLY A 62 2.37 0.77 21.21
CA GLY A 62 2.34 2.00 22.02
C GLY A 62 2.13 3.33 21.30
N LYS A 63 2.22 3.40 19.97
CA LYS A 63 1.82 4.61 19.22
C LYS A 63 0.71 4.23 18.27
N LYS A 64 -0.34 5.06 18.20
CA LYS A 64 -1.52 4.94 17.34
C LYS A 64 -1.15 4.96 15.84
N SER A 65 -0.33 4.04 15.36
CA SER A 65 -0.11 3.84 13.93
C SER A 65 -1.30 3.09 13.35
N LYS A 66 -2.45 3.75 13.40
CA LYS A 66 -3.31 3.81 12.22
C LYS A 66 -2.49 4.52 11.13
N GLN A 67 -1.45 3.87 10.64
CA GLN A 67 -0.82 4.26 9.39
C GLN A 67 -1.85 3.88 8.34
N ASP A 68 -2.81 4.77 8.15
CA ASP A 68 -3.82 4.63 7.12
C ASP A 68 -3.05 4.60 5.79
N ARG A 69 -2.84 3.38 5.29
CA ARG A 69 -2.03 3.16 4.09
C ARG A 69 -2.77 3.77 2.92
N LEU A 70 -2.06 4.55 2.11
CA LEU A 70 -2.67 5.22 0.97
C LEU A 70 -2.85 4.24 -0.19
N THR A 71 -3.97 4.37 -0.88
CA THR A 71 -4.21 3.64 -2.13
C THR A 71 -3.20 4.10 -3.18
N LEU A 72 -2.69 3.16 -3.98
CA LEU A 72 -1.71 3.46 -5.04
C LEU A 72 -2.23 4.54 -6.02
N LYS A 73 -3.53 4.53 -6.32
CA LYS A 73 -4.20 5.55 -7.15
C LYS A 73 -4.06 6.95 -6.56
N PHE A 74 -4.36 7.10 -5.27
CA PHE A 74 -4.22 8.39 -4.59
C PHE A 74 -2.76 8.84 -4.59
N LEU A 75 -1.82 7.94 -4.29
CA LEU A 75 -0.39 8.26 -4.28
C LEU A 75 0.09 8.76 -5.65
N LYS A 76 -0.34 8.12 -6.75
CA LYS A 76 -0.06 8.60 -8.12
C LYS A 76 -0.60 10.02 -8.36
N LYS A 77 -1.86 10.27 -8.01
CA LYS A 77 -2.48 11.61 -8.10
C LYS A 77 -1.73 12.65 -7.26
N TYR A 78 -1.35 12.29 -6.04
CA TYR A 78 -0.60 13.16 -5.14
C TYR A 78 0.80 13.50 -5.66
N ILE A 79 1.53 12.51 -6.18
CA ILE A 79 2.85 12.74 -6.80
C ILE A 79 2.71 13.68 -8.00
N HIS A 80 1.70 13.48 -8.85
CA HIS A 80 1.43 14.36 -9.98
C HIS A 80 1.11 15.80 -9.52
N TYR A 81 0.23 15.95 -8.54
CA TYR A 81 -0.11 17.23 -7.92
C TYR A 81 1.15 17.94 -7.39
N ALA A 82 1.96 17.23 -6.59
CA ALA A 82 3.16 17.78 -5.97
C ALA A 82 4.21 18.20 -7.01
N LYS A 83 4.40 17.42 -8.08
CA LYS A 83 5.36 17.74 -9.14
C LYS A 83 4.96 18.94 -10.00
N ASN A 84 3.66 19.13 -10.23
CA ASN A 84 3.19 20.10 -11.21
C ASN A 84 2.78 21.45 -10.61
N LEU A 85 2.29 21.46 -9.37
CA LEU A 85 1.76 22.68 -8.75
C LEU A 85 2.71 23.30 -7.73
N ILE A 86 3.62 22.52 -7.16
CA ILE A 86 4.53 23.00 -6.12
C ILE A 86 5.90 23.21 -6.73
N GLN A 87 6.33 24.47 -6.82
CA GLN A 87 7.70 24.85 -7.14
C GLN A 87 8.36 25.34 -5.85
N PRO A 88 8.96 24.44 -5.04
CA PRO A 88 9.62 24.86 -3.82
C PRO A 88 10.75 25.82 -4.15
N ARG A 89 10.82 26.94 -3.44
CA ARG A 89 11.95 27.86 -3.50
C ARG A 89 12.89 27.56 -2.34
N LEU A 90 14.17 27.55 -2.62
CA LEU A 90 15.19 27.43 -1.59
C LEU A 90 15.14 28.69 -0.71
N THR A 91 14.99 28.49 0.59
CA THR A 91 15.17 29.53 1.60
C THR A 91 16.61 29.44 2.10
N ASP A 92 17.23 30.59 2.39
CA ASP A 92 18.47 30.59 3.17
C ASP A 92 18.13 30.07 4.59
N GLU A 93 18.89 29.10 5.11
CA GLU A 93 18.71 28.54 6.46
C GLU A 93 18.85 29.60 7.57
#